data_AF-A0A2A5DZW5-F1
#
_entry.id   AF-A0A2A5DZW5-F1
#
_cell.length_a   1.000
_cell.length_b   1.000
_cell.length_c   1.000
_cell.angle_alpha   90.00
_cell.angle_beta   90.00
_cell.angle_gamma   90.00
#
_symmetry.space_group_name_H-M   'P 1'
#
loop_
_entity.id
_entity.type
_entity.pdbx_description
1 polymer ?
#
loop_
_entity_poly.entity_id
_entity_poly.type
_entity_poly.pdbx_seq_one_letter_code
_entity_poly.pdbx_strand_id
1 'polypeptide(L)'
;MSEAVFGLLGVFIGALLTLIKDAWSDMRMRARHARYLSVRIACILDRYVNECVEVVQDDGGQQDQEGCLHPQISLPAPLIYPDDVDWKSIDCELMYVLLTLPGEAEAANRSIAFVCSEVAFPPDYEEVFEERQHQYARLGLAASDLAQRLRNVYNIPAQNPGGWNPSQYLRKKKDKIDQARANSASAMS
;
A
#
# COMPACT_ATOMS: atom_id res chain seq x y z
N MET A 1 -48.81 -45.23 2.96
CA MET A 1 -48.27 -44.13 2.13
C MET A 1 -47.67 -42.99 2.96
N SER A 2 -48.05 -42.82 4.24
CA SER A 2 -47.53 -41.76 5.11
C SER A 2 -46.05 -41.95 5.52
N GLU A 3 -45.64 -43.16 5.88
CA GLU A 3 -44.30 -43.43 6.41
C GLU A 3 -43.16 -43.19 5.41
N ALA A 4 -43.34 -43.61 4.16
CA ALA A 4 -42.36 -43.36 3.09
C ALA A 4 -42.19 -41.85 2.79
N VAL A 5 -43.28 -41.09 2.90
CA VAL A 5 -43.26 -39.63 2.72
C VAL A 5 -42.52 -38.95 3.87
N PHE A 6 -42.70 -39.40 5.11
CA PHE A 6 -41.95 -38.89 6.27
C PHE A 6 -40.46 -39.19 6.19
N GLY A 7 -40.08 -40.39 5.73
CA GLY A 7 -38.67 -40.75 5.50
C GLY A 7 -38.01 -39.88 4.41
N LEU A 8 -38.71 -39.67 3.29
CA LEU A 8 -38.24 -38.82 2.19
C LEU A 8 -38.09 -37.36 2.64
N LEU A 9 -39.07 -36.83 3.38
CA LEU A 9 -39.02 -35.48 3.97
C LEU A 9 -37.81 -35.29 4.90
N GLY A 10 -37.50 -36.29 5.74
CA GLY A 10 -36.33 -36.27 6.60
C GLY A 10 -35.02 -36.15 5.82
N VAL A 11 -34.89 -36.88 4.70
CA VAL A 11 -33.71 -36.79 3.82
C VAL A 11 -33.60 -35.41 3.15
N PHE A 12 -34.72 -34.86 2.65
CA PHE A 12 -34.72 -33.53 2.04
C PHE A 12 -34.35 -32.42 3.02
N ILE A 13 -34.90 -32.46 4.24
CA ILE A 13 -34.56 -31.51 5.31
C ILE A 13 -33.09 -31.65 5.70
N GLY A 14 -32.61 -32.89 5.86
CA GLY A 14 -31.20 -33.16 6.15
C GLY A 14 -30.26 -32.60 5.09
N ALA A 15 -30.54 -32.83 3.80
CA ALA A 15 -29.77 -32.30 2.69
C ALA A 15 -29.76 -30.76 2.67
N LEU A 16 -30.92 -30.13 2.89
CA LEU A 16 -31.03 -28.67 2.94
C LEU A 16 -30.23 -28.08 4.10
N LEU A 17 -30.30 -28.67 5.30
CA LEU A 17 -29.51 -28.24 6.45
C LEU A 17 -28.01 -28.37 6.22
N THR A 18 -27.57 -29.43 5.53
CA THR A 18 -26.17 -29.61 5.15
C THR A 18 -25.70 -28.51 4.20
N LEU A 19 -26.46 -28.20 3.13
CA LEU A 19 -26.11 -27.12 2.20
C LEU A 19 -26.01 -25.75 2.90
N ILE A 20 -26.94 -25.45 3.81
CA ILE A 20 -26.91 -24.22 4.61
C ILE A 20 -25.69 -24.19 5.52
N LYS A 21 -25.40 -25.30 6.21
CA LYS A 21 -24.24 -25.43 7.11
C LYS A 21 -22.92 -25.26 6.35
N ASP A 22 -22.80 -25.89 5.19
CA ASP A 22 -21.60 -25.86 4.36
C ASP A 22 -21.36 -24.44 3.83
N ALA A 23 -22.39 -23.81 3.27
CA ALA A 23 -22.31 -22.40 2.83
C ALA A 23 -21.91 -21.47 3.99
N TRP A 24 -22.47 -21.67 5.19
CA TRP A 24 -22.13 -20.85 6.35
C TRP A 24 -20.72 -21.13 6.89
N SER A 25 -20.25 -22.37 6.80
CA SER A 25 -18.88 -22.75 7.15
C SER A 25 -17.87 -22.10 6.21
N ASP A 26 -18.13 -22.18 4.89
CA ASP A 26 -17.30 -21.60 3.85
C ASP A 26 -17.21 -20.08 3.98
N MET A 27 -18.34 -19.41 4.20
CA MET A 27 -18.37 -17.96 4.42
C MET A 27 -17.53 -17.56 5.65
N ARG A 28 -17.64 -18.31 6.76
CA ARG A 28 -16.84 -18.04 7.96
C ARG A 28 -15.36 -18.32 7.77
N MET A 29 -15.01 -19.35 7.00
CA MET A 29 -13.63 -19.67 6.67
C MET A 29 -13.01 -18.58 5.80
N ARG A 30 -13.70 -18.15 4.74
CA ARG A 30 -13.28 -17.03 3.89
C ARG A 30 -13.09 -15.75 4.70
N ALA A 31 -14.02 -15.42 5.58
CA ALA A 31 -13.90 -14.23 6.44
C ALA A 31 -12.67 -14.29 7.37
N ARG A 32 -12.33 -15.47 7.92
CA ARG A 32 -11.11 -15.66 8.73
C ARG A 32 -9.85 -15.49 7.89
N HIS A 33 -9.81 -16.09 6.70
CA HIS A 33 -8.68 -15.97 5.77
C HIS A 33 -8.47 -14.52 5.35
N ALA A 34 -9.56 -13.83 5.00
CA ALA A 34 -9.54 -12.44 4.59
C ALA A 34 -9.03 -11.51 5.70
N ARG A 35 -9.50 -11.73 6.94
CA ARG A 35 -9.01 -10.99 8.10
C ARG A 35 -7.53 -11.26 8.38
N TYR A 36 -7.10 -12.52 8.30
CA TYR A 36 -5.69 -12.90 8.50
C TYR A 36 -4.78 -12.24 7.46
N LEU A 37 -5.13 -12.35 6.18
CA LEU A 37 -4.46 -11.66 5.07
C LEU A 37 -4.40 -10.17 5.36
N SER A 38 -5.54 -9.56 5.66
CA SER A 38 -5.65 -8.11 5.80
C SER A 38 -4.83 -7.55 6.96
N VAL A 39 -4.74 -8.26 8.08
CA VAL A 39 -3.86 -7.86 9.20
C VAL A 39 -2.40 -7.88 8.76
N ARG A 40 -1.94 -8.95 8.10
CA ARG A 40 -0.54 -9.08 7.68
C ARG A 40 -0.16 -8.03 6.63
N ILE A 41 -1.01 -7.87 5.62
CA ILE A 41 -0.77 -6.90 4.56
C ILE A 41 -0.83 -5.47 5.11
N ALA A 42 -1.78 -5.14 6.00
CA ALA A 42 -1.82 -3.81 6.62
C ALA A 42 -0.52 -3.48 7.38
N CYS A 43 0.04 -4.43 8.13
CA CYS A 43 1.32 -4.23 8.83
C CYS A 43 2.49 -4.01 7.87
N ILE A 44 2.53 -4.74 6.74
CA ILE A 44 3.55 -4.56 5.70
C ILE A 44 3.44 -3.16 5.09
N LEU A 45 2.23 -2.73 4.77
CA LEU A 45 1.97 -1.40 4.23
C LEU A 45 2.32 -0.29 5.23
N ASP A 46 2.01 -0.45 6.51
CA ASP A 46 2.38 0.53 7.54
C ASP A 46 3.89 0.72 7.64
N ARG A 47 4.63 -0.38 7.60
CA ARG A 47 6.10 -0.33 7.57
C ARG A 47 6.58 0.41 6.32
N TYR A 48 6.03 0.06 5.16
CA TYR A 48 6.38 0.70 3.90
C TYR A 48 6.06 2.20 3.89
N VAL A 49 4.96 2.63 4.51
CA VAL A 49 4.62 4.04 4.71
C VAL A 49 5.71 4.77 5.50
N ASN A 50 6.25 4.16 6.56
CA ASN A 50 7.33 4.76 7.33
C ASN A 50 8.64 4.83 6.52
N GLU A 51 8.98 3.79 5.77
CA GLU A 51 10.13 3.81 4.86
C GLU A 51 9.97 4.89 3.77
N CYS A 52 8.75 5.11 3.27
CA CYS A 52 8.46 6.24 2.37
C CYS A 52 8.67 7.60 3.06
N VAL A 53 8.27 7.75 4.33
CA VAL A 53 8.49 8.97 5.10
C VAL A 53 9.98 9.29 5.23
N GLU A 54 10.83 8.29 5.47
CA GLU A 54 12.28 8.47 5.56
C GLU A 54 12.85 9.05 4.26
N VAL A 55 12.46 8.52 3.10
CA VAL A 55 12.88 9.07 1.79
C VAL A 55 12.38 10.50 1.59
N VAL A 56 11.14 10.79 1.99
CA VAL A 56 10.54 12.12 1.83
C VAL A 56 11.17 13.18 2.75
N GLN A 57 11.78 12.73 3.86
CA GLN A 57 12.50 13.56 4.82
C GLN A 57 13.95 13.83 4.40
N ASP A 58 14.53 12.99 3.56
CA ASP A 58 15.92 13.09 3.10
C ASP A 58 16.15 14.38 2.30
N ASP A 59 16.98 15.26 2.85
CA ASP A 59 17.43 16.53 2.27
C ASP A 59 18.94 16.54 1.99
N GLY A 60 19.60 15.39 2.05
CA GLY A 60 21.02 15.23 1.72
C GLY A 60 21.99 15.55 2.86
N GLY A 61 21.52 16.15 3.97
CA GLY A 61 22.33 16.38 5.15
C GLY A 61 23.55 17.27 4.91
N GLN A 62 24.76 16.73 5.11
CA GLN A 62 26.01 17.48 4.92
C GLN A 62 26.60 17.23 3.53
N GLN A 63 27.17 18.27 2.94
CA GLN A 63 27.91 18.20 1.70
C GLN A 63 29.17 17.31 1.84
N ASP A 64 29.54 16.64 0.77
CA ASP A 64 30.78 15.87 0.66
C ASP A 64 32.03 16.77 0.57
N GLN A 65 33.20 16.17 0.34
CA GLN A 65 34.47 16.90 0.28
C GLN A 65 34.55 17.84 -0.93
N GLU A 66 33.75 17.54 -1.96
CA GLU A 66 33.60 18.29 -3.20
C GLU A 66 32.50 19.36 -3.11
N GLY A 67 31.82 19.49 -1.96
CA GLY A 67 30.75 20.46 -1.73
C GLY A 67 29.41 20.04 -2.33
N CYS A 68 29.23 18.77 -2.65
CA CYS A 68 28.02 18.22 -3.26
C CYS A 68 27.08 17.55 -2.23
N LEU A 69 25.77 17.66 -2.44
CA LEU A 69 24.76 16.95 -1.66
C LEU A 69 24.43 15.59 -2.29
N HIS A 70 24.25 14.57 -1.46
CA HIS A 70 23.85 13.23 -1.89
C HIS A 70 22.75 12.66 -1.02
N PRO A 71 21.80 11.88 -1.59
CA PRO A 71 20.80 11.20 -0.79
C PRO A 71 21.40 10.33 0.31
N GLN A 72 20.94 10.49 1.54
CA GLN A 72 21.43 9.74 2.71
C GLN A 72 20.59 8.48 2.97
N ILE A 73 19.34 8.49 2.53
CA ILE A 73 18.42 7.37 2.74
C ILE A 73 18.42 6.45 1.52
N SER A 74 18.53 5.14 1.73
CA SER A 74 18.36 4.18 0.63
C SER A 74 16.90 4.09 0.23
N LEU A 75 16.64 3.85 -1.05
CA LEU A 75 15.28 3.61 -1.52
C LEU A 75 14.71 2.35 -0.85
N PRO A 76 13.44 2.37 -0.39
CA PRO A 76 12.75 1.22 0.18
C PRO A 76 12.87 -0.01 -0.71
N ALA A 77 13.08 -1.15 -0.08
CA ALA A 77 13.13 -2.43 -0.77
C ALA A 77 11.79 -2.72 -1.46
N PRO A 78 11.77 -3.60 -2.48
CA PRO A 78 10.53 -4.04 -3.09
C PRO A 78 9.52 -4.54 -2.05
N LEU A 79 8.26 -4.13 -2.20
CA LEU A 79 7.16 -4.65 -1.40
C LEU A 79 6.97 -6.14 -1.70
N ILE A 80 7.26 -6.98 -0.70
CA ILE A 80 7.08 -8.41 -0.78
C ILE A 80 5.89 -8.80 0.09
N TYR A 81 4.87 -9.38 -0.54
CA TYR A 81 3.74 -9.97 0.17
C TYR A 81 4.01 -11.45 0.49
N PRO A 82 3.39 -11.99 1.55
CA PRO A 82 3.58 -13.39 1.89
C PRO A 82 2.93 -14.33 0.87
N ASP A 83 3.59 -15.45 0.56
CA ASP A 83 3.08 -16.45 -0.39
C ASP A 83 1.96 -17.33 0.20
N ASP A 84 1.81 -17.32 1.53
CA ASP A 84 0.90 -18.19 2.27
C ASP A 84 -0.49 -17.55 2.53
N VAL A 85 -0.76 -16.36 2.00
CA VAL A 85 -2.08 -15.72 2.12
C VAL A 85 -3.01 -16.10 0.98
N ASP A 86 -4.29 -16.26 1.29
CA ASP A 86 -5.32 -16.61 0.32
C ASP A 86 -5.90 -15.36 -0.33
N TRP A 87 -5.34 -14.94 -1.46
CA TRP A 87 -5.80 -13.77 -2.22
C TRP A 87 -7.27 -13.86 -2.67
N LYS A 88 -7.84 -15.06 -2.78
CA LYS A 88 -9.25 -15.26 -3.16
C LYS A 88 -10.21 -14.92 -2.02
N SER A 89 -9.69 -14.69 -0.82
CA SER A 89 -10.50 -14.34 0.36
C SER A 89 -10.89 -12.86 0.40
N ILE A 90 -10.24 -11.99 -0.38
CA ILE A 90 -10.54 -10.56 -0.49
C ILE A 90 -11.24 -10.22 -1.82
N ASP A 91 -11.78 -9.00 -1.94
CA ASP A 91 -12.38 -8.54 -3.18
C ASP A 91 -11.34 -8.35 -4.29
N CYS A 92 -11.75 -8.58 -5.53
CA CYS A 92 -10.86 -8.59 -6.70
C CYS A 92 -10.20 -7.22 -6.94
N GLU A 93 -10.92 -6.13 -6.67
CA GLU A 93 -10.40 -4.77 -6.85
C GLU A 93 -9.27 -4.48 -5.85
N LEU A 94 -9.49 -4.76 -4.56
CA LEU A 94 -8.49 -4.57 -3.52
C LEU A 94 -7.26 -5.47 -3.76
N MET A 95 -7.48 -6.71 -4.17
CA MET A 95 -6.41 -7.63 -4.58
C MET A 95 -5.59 -7.04 -5.72
N TYR A 96 -6.25 -6.56 -6.78
CA TYR A 96 -5.58 -5.99 -7.95
C TYR A 96 -4.72 -4.79 -7.58
N VAL A 97 -5.25 -3.85 -6.80
CA VAL A 97 -4.50 -2.64 -6.41
C VAL A 97 -3.33 -3.00 -5.48
N LEU A 98 -3.52 -3.91 -4.52
CA LEU A 98 -2.43 -4.40 -3.66
C LEU A 98 -1.29 -4.99 -4.48
N LEU A 99 -1.61 -5.90 -5.40
CA LEU A 99 -0.63 -6.60 -6.24
C LEU A 99 0.03 -5.69 -7.29
N THR A 100 -0.54 -4.53 -7.59
CA THR A 100 0.03 -3.54 -8.52
C THR A 100 1.07 -2.64 -7.84
N LEU A 101 0.91 -2.35 -6.55
CA LEU A 101 1.76 -1.42 -5.79
C LEU A 101 3.28 -1.71 -5.89
N PRO A 102 3.77 -2.97 -5.84
CA PRO A 102 5.19 -3.24 -6.07
C PRO A 102 5.70 -2.76 -7.43
N GLY A 103 4.90 -2.93 -8.49
CA GLY A 103 5.25 -2.47 -9.84
C GLY A 103 5.25 -0.94 -9.96
N GLU A 104 4.37 -0.25 -9.21
CA GLU A 104 4.40 1.22 -9.10
C GLU A 104 5.68 1.71 -8.41
N ALA A 105 6.13 1.01 -7.35
CA ALA A 105 7.38 1.32 -6.67
C ALA A 105 8.60 1.12 -7.60
N GLU A 106 8.61 0.06 -8.40
CA GLU A 106 9.67 -0.13 -9.40
C GLU A 106 9.66 0.96 -10.49
N ALA A 107 8.48 1.40 -10.92
CA ALA A 107 8.35 2.48 -11.89
C ALA A 107 8.87 3.81 -11.33
N ALA A 108 8.55 4.11 -10.08
CA ALA A 108 9.12 5.26 -9.36
C ALA A 108 10.65 5.19 -9.29
N ASN A 109 11.21 4.03 -8.97
CA ASN A 109 12.67 3.85 -8.90
C ASN A 109 13.34 4.08 -10.26
N ARG A 110 12.72 3.65 -11.35
CA ARG A 110 13.20 3.94 -12.71
C ARG A 110 13.15 5.43 -13.03
N SER A 111 12.09 6.13 -12.62
CA SER A 111 11.96 7.59 -12.78
C SER A 111 13.07 8.33 -12.03
N ILE A 112 13.29 7.97 -10.76
CA ILE A 112 14.36 8.53 -9.93
C ILE A 112 15.74 8.28 -10.53
N ALA A 113 15.99 7.05 -11.00
CA ALA A 113 17.26 6.71 -11.63
C ALA A 113 17.51 7.54 -12.90
N PHE A 114 16.48 7.75 -13.73
CA PHE A 114 16.57 8.61 -14.91
C PHE A 114 16.88 10.07 -14.54
N VAL A 115 16.19 10.64 -13.55
CA VAL A 115 16.47 12.01 -13.09
C VAL A 115 17.89 12.12 -12.55
N CYS A 116 18.36 11.10 -11.82
CA CYS A 116 19.71 11.06 -11.29
C CYS A 116 20.79 11.01 -12.36
N SER A 117 20.56 10.33 -13.49
CA SER A 117 21.59 10.19 -14.53
C SER A 117 21.54 11.27 -15.61
N GLU A 118 20.34 11.76 -15.95
CA GLU A 118 20.14 12.61 -17.13
C GLU A 118 19.79 14.05 -16.82
N VAL A 119 19.31 14.35 -15.61
CA VAL A 119 18.71 15.66 -15.29
C VAL A 119 19.48 16.39 -14.20
N ALA A 120 19.78 15.69 -13.11
CA ALA A 120 20.29 16.32 -11.92
C ALA A 120 21.73 16.83 -12.10
N PHE A 121 22.01 17.99 -11.50
CA PHE A 121 23.28 18.67 -11.68
C PHE A 121 23.88 19.13 -10.34
N PRO A 122 25.21 19.04 -10.15
CA PRO A 122 25.88 19.51 -8.93
C PRO A 122 25.76 21.03 -8.75
N PRO A 123 25.94 21.55 -7.53
CA PRO A 123 26.33 20.81 -6.31
C PRO A 123 25.15 20.21 -5.54
N ASP A 124 23.94 20.74 -5.73
CA ASP A 124 22.83 20.47 -4.82
C ASP A 124 21.96 19.27 -5.25
N TYR A 125 22.03 18.86 -6.53
CA TYR A 125 21.24 17.75 -7.10
C TYR A 125 19.75 17.82 -6.75
N GLU A 126 19.20 19.04 -6.68
CA GLU A 126 17.84 19.33 -6.20
C GLU A 126 16.78 18.49 -6.94
N GLU A 127 17.00 18.22 -8.23
CA GLU A 127 16.09 17.43 -9.05
C GLU A 127 15.94 15.99 -8.56
N VAL A 128 17.03 15.35 -8.11
CA VAL A 128 16.96 13.99 -7.52
C VAL A 128 16.18 14.01 -6.23
N PHE A 129 16.43 14.98 -5.35
CA PHE A 129 15.71 15.09 -4.09
C PHE A 129 14.22 15.34 -4.31
N GLU A 130 13.87 16.27 -5.19
CA GLU A 130 12.48 16.55 -5.53
C GLU A 130 11.78 15.30 -6.08
N GLU A 131 12.40 14.59 -7.04
CA GLU A 131 11.79 13.41 -7.66
C GLU A 131 11.63 12.26 -6.65
N ARG A 132 12.65 12.02 -5.81
CA ARG A 132 12.56 11.02 -4.72
C ARG A 132 11.43 11.33 -3.76
N GLN A 133 11.38 12.56 -3.27
CA GLN A 133 10.36 13.01 -2.33
C GLN A 133 8.96 12.95 -2.96
N HIS A 134 8.82 13.31 -4.23
CA HIS A 134 7.53 13.25 -4.93
C HIS A 134 7.01 11.83 -5.10
N GLN A 135 7.85 10.94 -5.65
CA GLN A 135 7.45 9.57 -5.95
C GLN A 135 7.13 8.80 -4.66
N TYR A 136 7.97 8.91 -3.64
CA TYR A 136 7.75 8.20 -2.38
C TYR A 136 6.64 8.83 -1.52
N ALA A 137 6.36 10.13 -1.66
CA ALA A 137 5.15 10.70 -1.08
C ALA A 137 3.87 10.10 -1.70
N ARG A 138 3.85 9.89 -3.02
CA ARG A 138 2.73 9.24 -3.71
C ARG A 138 2.57 7.78 -3.30
N LEU A 139 3.66 7.00 -3.29
CA LEU A 139 3.65 5.59 -2.91
C LEU A 139 3.24 5.39 -1.45
N GLY A 140 3.77 6.19 -0.53
CA GLY A 140 3.39 6.12 0.88
C GLY A 140 1.91 6.48 1.10
N LEU A 141 1.36 7.45 0.36
CA LEU A 141 -0.07 7.75 0.42
C LEU A 141 -0.94 6.59 -0.12
N ALA A 142 -0.53 5.97 -1.23
CA ALA A 142 -1.24 4.81 -1.79
C ALA A 142 -1.21 3.62 -0.82
N ALA A 143 -0.05 3.32 -0.24
CA ALA A 143 0.09 2.26 0.76
C ALA A 143 -0.76 2.54 2.02
N SER A 144 -0.79 3.79 2.48
CA SER A 144 -1.61 4.18 3.64
C SER A 144 -3.10 4.03 3.36
N ASP A 145 -3.58 4.44 2.18
CA ASP A 145 -4.98 4.28 1.77
C ASP A 145 -5.37 2.79 1.72
N LEU A 146 -4.53 1.94 1.12
CA LEU A 146 -4.75 0.49 1.06
C LEU A 146 -4.80 -0.13 2.47
N ALA A 147 -3.89 0.25 3.35
CA ALA A 147 -3.90 -0.21 4.74
C ALA A 147 -5.19 0.21 5.45
N GLN A 148 -5.67 1.43 5.25
CA GLN A 148 -6.92 1.91 5.83
C GLN A 148 -8.15 1.18 5.24
N ARG A 149 -8.18 0.93 3.93
CA ARG A 149 -9.23 0.15 3.27
C ARG A 149 -9.32 -1.26 3.85
N LEU A 150 -8.19 -1.96 3.98
CA LEU A 150 -8.13 -3.30 4.60
C LEU A 150 -8.69 -3.28 6.02
N ARG A 151 -8.34 -2.27 6.82
CA ARG A 151 -8.86 -2.16 8.19
C ARG A 151 -10.36 -1.94 8.24
N ASN A 152 -10.87 -1.06 7.39
CA ASN A 152 -12.29 -0.74 7.32
C ASN A 152 -13.12 -1.95 6.88
N VAL A 153 -12.71 -2.64 5.80
CA VAL A 153 -13.44 -3.78 5.25
C VAL A 153 -13.44 -4.97 6.23
N TYR A 154 -12.33 -5.22 6.92
CA TYR A 154 -12.17 -6.42 7.75
C TYR A 154 -12.23 -6.15 9.27
N ASN A 155 -12.70 -4.97 9.69
CA ASN A 155 -12.85 -4.55 11.09
C ASN A 155 -11.58 -4.78 11.91
N ILE A 156 -10.44 -4.33 11.39
CA ILE A 156 -9.14 -4.39 12.06
C ILE A 156 -8.94 -3.07 12.81
N PRO A 157 -8.47 -3.08 14.08
CA PRO A 157 -8.18 -1.86 14.81
C PRO A 157 -7.23 -0.94 14.04
N ALA A 158 -7.52 0.36 14.06
CA ALA A 158 -6.59 1.37 13.57
C ALA A 158 -5.30 1.35 14.42
N GLN A 159 -4.16 1.62 13.79
CA GLN A 159 -2.97 1.95 14.55
C GLN A 159 -3.22 3.23 15.36
N ASN A 160 -2.74 3.27 16.61
CA ASN A 160 -2.71 4.50 17.39
C ASN A 160 -1.45 5.29 17.01
N PRO A 161 -1.55 6.41 16.27
CA PRO A 161 -0.37 7.07 15.71
C PRO A 161 0.44 7.87 16.72
N GLY A 162 0.06 7.90 18.00
CA GLY A 162 0.83 8.62 19.03
C GLY A 162 0.99 10.12 18.75
N GLY A 163 0.07 10.73 17.99
CA GLY A 163 0.10 12.14 17.57
C GLY A 163 0.84 12.43 16.26
N TRP A 164 1.58 11.47 15.70
CA TRP A 164 2.24 11.60 14.39
C TRP A 164 1.37 11.00 13.28
N ASN A 165 1.13 11.75 12.20
CA ASN A 165 0.36 11.25 11.05
C ASN A 165 1.23 11.22 9.79
N PRO A 166 1.83 10.06 9.44
CA PRO A 166 2.63 9.88 8.23
C PRO A 166 1.92 10.39 6.97
N SER A 167 0.66 10.02 6.80
CA SER A 167 -0.11 10.34 5.59
C SER A 167 -0.37 11.84 5.45
N GLN A 168 -0.56 12.55 6.57
CA GLN A 168 -0.65 14.01 6.54
C GLN A 168 0.69 14.64 6.13
N TYR A 169 1.81 14.13 6.64
CA TYR A 169 3.15 14.61 6.30
C TYR A 169 3.46 14.39 4.80
N LEU A 170 3.25 13.17 4.31
CA LEU A 170 3.47 12.80 2.90
C LEU A 170 2.61 13.67 1.97
N ARG A 171 1.32 13.86 2.32
CA ARG A 171 0.41 14.73 1.55
C ARG A 171 0.91 16.16 1.47
N LYS A 172 1.27 16.76 2.60
CA LYS A 172 1.80 18.13 2.65
C LYS A 172 3.04 18.29 1.78
N LYS A 173 3.96 17.32 1.81
CA LYS A 173 5.18 17.31 1.01
C LYS A 173 4.89 17.19 -0.48
N LYS A 174 4.06 16.21 -0.87
CA LYS A 174 3.61 16.04 -2.26
C LYS A 174 2.96 17.31 -2.81
N ASP A 175 2.00 17.88 -2.07
CA ASP A 175 1.24 19.05 -2.54
C ASP A 175 2.15 20.28 -2.69
N LYS A 176 3.16 20.43 -1.83
CA LYS A 176 4.18 21.49 -1.98
C LYS A 176 4.97 21.32 -3.29
N ILE A 177 5.41 20.10 -3.60
CA ILE A 177 6.16 19.80 -4.83
C ILE A 177 5.28 20.00 -6.06
N ASP A 178 4.03 19.52 -6.04
CA ASP A 178 3.08 19.70 -7.15
C ASP A 178 2.84 21.18 -7.46
N GLN A 179 2.72 22.02 -6.43
CA GLN A 179 2.60 23.47 -6.59
C GLN A 179 3.86 24.09 -7.20
N ALA A 180 5.05 23.69 -6.74
CA ALA A 180 6.31 24.18 -7.31
C ALA A 180 6.43 23.82 -8.80
N ARG A 181 6.12 22.58 -9.18
CA ARG A 181 6.10 22.12 -10.58
C ARG A 181 5.11 22.90 -11.44
N ALA A 182 3.90 23.14 -10.94
CA ALA A 182 2.88 23.92 -11.66
C ALA A 182 3.31 25.37 -11.89
N ASN A 183 3.96 25.99 -10.90
CA ASN A 183 4.48 27.36 -11.01
C ASN A 183 5.61 27.44 -12.04
N SER A 184 6.56 26.50 -12.01
CA SER A 184 7.65 26.43 -12.99
C SER A 184 7.14 26.21 -14.41
N ALA A 185 6.15 25.34 -14.61
CA ALA A 185 5.52 25.12 -15.91
C ALA A 185 4.81 26.38 -16.44
N SER A 186 4.13 27.13 -15.56
CA SER A 186 3.44 28.38 -15.93
C SER A 186 4.40 29.53 -16.23
N ALA A 187 5.62 29.51 -15.67
CA ALA A 187 6.66 30.49 -15.97
C ALA A 187 7.36 30.26 -17.32
N MET A 188 7.24 29.05 -17.87
CA MET A 188 7.83 28.65 -19.15
C MET A 188 6.86 28.80 -20.34
N SER A 189 5.55 29.02 -20.07
CA SER A 189 4.49 29.23 -21.07
C SER A 189 4.26 30.71 -21.36
#